data_AF-A0A2M7N6Z9-F1
#
_entry.id   AF-A0A2M7N6Z9-F1
#
_cell.length_a   1.000
_cell.length_b   1.000
_cell.length_c   1.000
_cell.angle_alpha   90.00
_cell.angle_beta   90.00
_cell.angle_gamma   90.00
#
_symmetry.space_group_name_H-M   'P 1'
#
loop_
_entity.id
_entity.type
_entity.pdbx_description
1 polymer ?
#
loop_
_entity_poly.entity_id
_entity_poly.type
_entity_poly.pdbx_seq_one_letter_code
_entity_poly.pdbx_strand_id
1 'polypeptide(L)'
;MFLNNFVYSQDIEKKADKYFKIFLNKNGNDLGEVFLQHQPQLNDCKSLFKDEYYKEMFQNFNTSFVELSEQMGIQNERFKNKTACRANAFNTNDVIAGNCSVCPGVMKRIEIGKKLKPNIVCYQLEFLETESSDFGTSYAFFTFLNGHWVYFPMN
;
A
#
# COMPACT_ATOMS: atom_id res chain seq x y z
N MET A 1 29.23 -9.08 7.73
CA MET A 1 28.76 -7.89 6.97
C MET A 1 27.25 -7.81 7.10
N PHE A 2 26.70 -6.98 7.99
CA PHE A 2 25.24 -6.89 8.24
C PHE A 2 24.72 -5.44 8.37
N LEU A 3 25.44 -4.44 7.85
CA LEU A 3 25.12 -3.02 8.10
C LEU A 3 24.39 -2.29 6.95
N ASN A 4 24.21 -2.90 5.77
CA ASN A 4 23.65 -2.17 4.62
C ASN A 4 22.12 -2.24 4.47
N ASN A 5 21.44 -3.21 5.10
CA ASN A 5 19.97 -3.33 4.97
C ASN A 5 19.20 -2.37 5.89
N PHE A 6 19.77 -2.04 7.06
CA PHE A 6 19.10 -1.20 8.05
C PHE A 6 19.03 0.28 7.65
N VAL A 7 20.07 0.79 6.99
CA VAL A 7 20.13 2.19 6.53
C VAL A 7 19.17 2.40 5.36
N TYR A 8 19.02 1.43 4.47
CA TYR A 8 18.10 1.52 3.32
C TYR A 8 16.63 1.48 3.74
N SER A 9 16.26 0.67 4.74
CA SER A 9 14.86 0.59 5.20
C SER A 9 14.41 1.85 5.92
N GLN A 10 15.24 2.44 6.81
CA GLN A 10 14.91 3.69 7.51
C GLN A 10 14.76 4.87 6.54
N ASP A 11 15.54 4.89 5.47
CA ASP A 11 15.51 5.96 4.49
C ASP A 11 14.25 5.86 3.60
N ILE A 12 13.78 4.65 3.28
CA ILE A 12 12.52 4.45 2.54
C ILE A 12 11.30 4.67 3.45
N GLU A 13 11.36 4.28 4.73
CA GLU A 13 10.28 4.54 5.69
C GLU A 13 10.06 6.04 5.90
N LYS A 14 11.15 6.80 6.10
CA LYS A 14 11.10 8.27 6.15
C LYS A 14 10.64 8.89 4.82
N LYS A 15 11.03 8.30 3.68
CA LYS A 15 10.53 8.72 2.36
C LYS A 15 9.05 8.41 2.18
N ALA A 16 8.55 7.28 2.66
CA ALA A 16 7.16 6.90 2.61
C ALA A 16 6.32 7.84 3.46
N ASP A 17 6.68 8.04 4.73
CA ASP A 17 5.99 8.96 5.63
C ASP A 17 5.96 10.39 5.04
N LYS A 18 7.11 10.89 4.56
CA LYS A 18 7.19 12.18 3.89
C LYS A 18 6.35 12.24 2.61
N TYR A 19 6.33 11.17 1.82
CA TYR A 19 5.57 11.09 0.58
C TYR A 19 4.07 11.13 0.86
N PHE A 20 3.59 10.33 1.80
CA PHE A 20 2.16 10.22 2.08
C PHE A 20 1.61 11.41 2.88
N LYS A 21 2.43 12.06 3.71
CA LYS A 21 2.07 13.33 4.37
C LYS A 21 1.79 14.47 3.39
N ILE A 22 2.30 14.43 2.16
CA ILE A 22 1.95 15.43 1.13
C ILE A 22 0.45 15.39 0.82
N PHE A 23 -0.18 14.22 0.90
CA PHE A 23 -1.60 14.06 0.60
C PHE A 23 -2.51 14.66 1.66
N LEU A 24 -2.05 14.77 2.91
CA LEU A 24 -2.76 15.46 4.00
C LEU A 24 -2.85 16.97 3.79
N ASN A 25 -1.98 17.53 2.94
CA ASN A 25 -1.91 18.97 2.66
C ASN A 25 -2.66 19.37 1.37
N LYS A 26 -3.23 18.41 0.64
CA LYS A 26 -4.10 18.73 -0.51
C LYS A 26 -5.47 19.20 0.00
N ASN A 27 -5.95 20.35 -0.47
CA ASN A 27 -7.24 20.90 -0.06
C ASN A 27 -8.35 19.83 -0.16
N GLY A 28 -9.01 19.54 0.97
CA GLY A 28 -10.16 18.63 1.02
C GLY A 28 -9.86 17.15 1.29
N ASN A 29 -8.60 16.76 1.54
CA ASN A 29 -8.23 15.36 1.78
C ASN A 29 -8.69 14.40 0.67
N ASP A 30 -8.55 14.83 -0.60
CA ASP A 30 -9.01 14.09 -1.78
C ASP A 30 -8.09 12.89 -2.09
N LEU A 31 -8.19 11.88 -1.23
CA LEU A 31 -7.43 10.64 -1.31
C LEU A 31 -7.88 9.76 -2.48
N GLY A 32 -9.08 10.00 -3.04
CA GLY A 32 -9.53 9.37 -4.28
C GLY A 32 -8.55 9.61 -5.43
N GLU A 33 -8.14 10.87 -5.66
CA GLU A 33 -7.14 11.21 -6.69
C GLU A 33 -5.80 10.53 -6.42
N VAL A 34 -5.43 10.41 -5.14
CA VAL A 34 -4.17 9.75 -4.75
C VAL A 34 -4.21 8.30 -5.18
N PHE A 35 -5.26 7.55 -4.85
CA PHE A 35 -5.33 6.14 -5.26
C PHE A 35 -5.25 6.01 -6.78
N LEU A 36 -6.04 6.80 -7.53
CA LEU A 36 -6.03 6.76 -9.00
C LEU A 36 -4.65 7.03 -9.61
N GLN A 37 -3.87 7.96 -9.05
CA GLN A 37 -2.50 8.25 -9.51
C GLN A 37 -1.53 7.09 -9.31
N HIS A 38 -1.86 6.13 -8.44
CA HIS A 38 -1.01 5.02 -8.03
C HIS A 38 -1.51 3.67 -8.56
N GLN A 39 -2.36 3.70 -9.59
CA GLN A 39 -2.89 2.47 -10.18
C GLN A 39 -1.76 1.56 -10.67
N PRO A 40 -1.77 0.26 -10.31
CA PRO A 40 -0.76 -0.68 -10.79
C PRO A 40 -0.77 -0.79 -12.31
N GLN A 41 0.40 -0.75 -12.91
CA GLN A 41 0.61 -1.18 -14.28
C GLN A 41 0.90 -2.68 -14.32
N LEU A 42 0.80 -3.28 -15.52
CA LEU A 42 1.07 -4.71 -15.70
C LEU A 42 2.48 -5.10 -15.21
N ASN A 43 3.48 -4.25 -15.44
CA ASN A 43 4.85 -4.49 -14.99
C ASN A 43 5.01 -4.38 -13.46
N ASP A 44 4.19 -3.58 -12.79
CA ASP A 44 4.17 -3.50 -11.32
C ASP A 44 3.62 -4.80 -10.74
N CYS A 45 2.49 -5.26 -11.29
CA CYS A 45 1.90 -6.55 -10.94
C CYS A 45 2.90 -7.68 -11.19
N LYS A 46 3.61 -7.67 -12.33
CA LYS A 46 4.65 -8.64 -12.64
C LYS A 46 5.83 -8.57 -11.68
N SER A 47 6.10 -7.41 -11.08
CA SER A 47 7.17 -7.25 -10.10
C SER A 47 6.78 -7.82 -8.74
N LEU A 48 5.50 -7.80 -8.38
CA LEU A 48 4.97 -8.30 -7.11
C LEU A 48 4.57 -9.79 -7.14
N PHE A 49 3.93 -10.24 -8.22
CA PHE A 49 3.34 -11.58 -8.31
C PHE A 49 4.17 -12.52 -9.20
N LYS A 50 4.14 -13.81 -8.87
CA LYS A 50 4.79 -14.90 -9.59
C LYS A 50 3.96 -15.38 -10.78
N ASP A 51 4.64 -16.05 -11.70
CA ASP A 51 4.06 -16.78 -12.82
C ASP A 51 3.02 -15.97 -13.58
N GLU A 52 1.94 -16.57 -14.08
CA GLU A 52 0.89 -15.86 -14.82
C GLU A 52 -0.11 -15.13 -13.90
N TYR A 53 0.03 -15.26 -12.57
CA TYR A 53 -0.88 -14.67 -11.60
C TYR A 53 -0.89 -13.13 -11.64
N TYR A 54 0.21 -12.49 -12.06
CA TYR A 54 0.23 -11.03 -12.21
C TYR A 54 -0.78 -10.52 -13.25
N LYS A 55 -1.12 -11.32 -14.28
CA LYS A 55 -2.10 -10.92 -15.30
C LYS A 55 -3.50 -10.91 -14.72
N GLU A 56 -3.85 -11.95 -13.98
CA GLU A 56 -5.12 -12.06 -13.24
C GLU A 56 -5.27 -10.90 -12.27
N MET A 57 -4.24 -10.64 -11.45
CA MET A 57 -4.27 -9.55 -10.49
C MET A 57 -4.36 -8.17 -11.16
N PHE A 58 -3.66 -7.95 -12.27
CA PHE A 58 -3.77 -6.70 -13.03
C PHE A 58 -5.21 -6.45 -13.53
N GLN A 59 -5.87 -7.50 -14.04
CA GLN A 59 -7.27 -7.39 -14.46
C GLN A 59 -8.19 -7.09 -13.27
N ASN A 60 -8.02 -7.80 -12.15
CA ASN A 60 -8.80 -7.57 -10.93
C ASN A 60 -8.62 -6.15 -10.42
N PHE A 61 -7.39 -5.61 -10.42
CA PHE A 61 -7.14 -4.24 -9.98
C PHE A 61 -7.75 -3.21 -10.92
N ASN A 62 -7.72 -3.42 -12.24
CA ASN A 62 -8.42 -2.50 -13.14
C ASN A 62 -9.91 -2.41 -12.79
N THR A 63 -10.57 -3.53 -12.48
CA THR A 63 -11.96 -3.53 -12.01
C THR A 63 -12.10 -2.80 -10.67
N SER A 64 -11.26 -3.10 -9.67
CA SER A 64 -11.31 -2.44 -8.37
C SER A 64 -11.10 -0.93 -8.45
N PHE A 65 -10.30 -0.45 -9.41
CA PHE A 65 -10.07 0.98 -9.61
C PHE A 65 -11.25 1.68 -10.29
N VAL A 66 -11.98 1.00 -11.16
CA VAL A 66 -13.26 1.50 -11.68
C VAL A 66 -14.25 1.68 -10.53
N GLU A 67 -14.43 0.65 -9.70
CA GLU A 67 -15.31 0.72 -8.52
C GLU A 67 -14.88 1.81 -7.53
N LEU A 68 -13.58 1.97 -7.30
CA LEU A 68 -13.04 3.01 -6.43
C LEU A 68 -13.30 4.41 -6.99
N SER A 69 -13.23 4.59 -8.31
CA SER A 69 -13.56 5.86 -8.98
C SER A 69 -15.04 6.22 -8.81
N GLU A 70 -15.94 5.24 -8.89
CA GLU A 70 -17.38 5.43 -8.69
C GLU A 70 -17.72 5.77 -7.23
N GLN A 71 -16.89 5.33 -6.29
CA GLN A 71 -17.08 5.54 -4.86
C GLN A 71 -16.28 6.73 -4.29
N MET A 72 -15.65 7.55 -5.12
CA MET A 72 -14.75 8.63 -4.67
C MET A 72 -15.36 9.54 -3.61
N GLY A 73 -16.63 9.94 -3.76
CA GLY A 73 -17.31 10.79 -2.78
C GLY A 73 -17.41 10.14 -1.39
N ILE A 74 -17.67 8.82 -1.35
CA ILE A 74 -17.73 8.05 -0.10
C ILE A 74 -16.33 7.94 0.51
N GLN A 75 -15.32 7.67 -0.31
CA GLN A 75 -13.95 7.57 0.18
C GLN A 75 -13.50 8.93 0.75
N ASN A 76 -13.72 10.04 0.05
CA ASN A 76 -13.32 11.38 0.51
C ASN A 76 -13.97 11.76 1.86
N GLU A 77 -15.27 11.49 2.05
CA GLU A 77 -15.92 11.73 3.33
C GLU A 77 -15.30 10.91 4.48
N ARG A 78 -14.83 9.68 4.21
CA ARG A 78 -14.13 8.85 5.22
C ARG A 78 -12.80 9.48 5.69
N PHE A 79 -12.18 10.35 4.89
CA PHE A 79 -10.89 10.99 5.20
C PHE A 79 -10.98 12.45 5.63
N LYS A 80 -12.15 13.07 5.56
CA LYS A 80 -12.34 14.50 5.76
C LYS A 80 -11.71 15.08 7.04
N ASN A 81 -11.63 14.28 8.10
CA ASN A 81 -11.08 14.69 9.39
C ASN A 81 -9.75 14.01 9.75
N LYS A 82 -9.11 13.31 8.81
CA LYS A 82 -7.83 12.65 9.05
C LYS A 82 -6.68 13.62 8.77
N THR A 83 -5.93 13.98 9.80
CA THR A 83 -4.86 15.00 9.72
C THR A 83 -3.47 14.43 9.96
N ALA A 84 -3.36 13.13 10.26
CA ALA A 84 -2.10 12.43 10.43
C ALA A 84 -2.08 11.13 9.61
N CYS A 85 -0.88 10.62 9.34
CA CYS A 85 -0.67 9.37 8.63
C CYS A 85 0.42 8.55 9.34
N ARG A 86 0.20 7.25 9.43
CA ARG A 86 1.15 6.26 9.94
C ARG A 86 1.40 5.22 8.86
N ALA A 87 2.66 4.98 8.55
CA ALA A 87 3.07 3.94 7.61
C ALA A 87 3.63 2.73 8.39
N ASN A 88 3.03 1.56 8.20
CA ASN A 88 3.51 0.30 8.77
C ASN A 88 4.18 -0.51 7.66
N ALA A 89 5.50 -0.71 7.76
CA ALA A 89 6.26 -1.47 6.78
C ALA A 89 6.15 -2.98 7.02
N PHE A 90 6.07 -3.76 5.95
CA PHE A 90 6.22 -5.22 5.97
C PHE A 90 6.96 -5.70 4.73
N ASN A 91 7.58 -6.87 4.80
CA ASN A 91 8.23 -7.49 3.66
C ASN A 91 7.40 -8.66 3.11
N THR A 92 7.40 -8.86 1.79
CA THR A 92 6.75 -10.04 1.20
C THR A 92 7.34 -11.36 1.69
N ASN A 93 8.59 -11.38 2.16
CA ASN A 93 9.16 -12.56 2.82
C ASN A 93 8.38 -12.97 4.07
N ASP A 94 7.93 -12.01 4.88
CA ASP A 94 7.17 -12.29 6.10
C ASP A 94 5.79 -12.86 5.75
N VAL A 95 5.22 -12.40 4.64
CA VAL A 95 3.96 -12.92 4.09
C VAL A 95 4.13 -14.33 3.56
N ILE A 96 5.18 -14.57 2.77
CA ILE A 96 5.53 -15.90 2.23
C ILE A 96 5.77 -16.90 3.37
N ALA A 97 6.38 -16.45 4.47
CA ALA A 97 6.64 -17.26 5.66
C ALA A 97 5.41 -17.45 6.58
N GLY A 98 4.31 -16.72 6.34
CA GLY A 98 3.11 -16.78 7.19
C GLY A 98 3.24 -16.05 8.53
N ASN A 99 4.23 -15.18 8.69
CA ASN A 99 4.57 -14.52 9.97
C ASN A 99 4.26 -13.01 9.98
N CYS A 100 3.63 -12.50 8.93
CA CYS A 100 3.35 -11.09 8.79
C CYS A 100 2.15 -10.64 9.66
N SER A 101 2.43 -9.93 10.76
CA SER A 101 1.41 -9.43 11.69
C SER A 101 0.75 -8.13 11.24
N VAL A 102 1.49 -7.28 10.51
CA VAL A 102 1.11 -5.89 10.15
C VAL A 102 0.67 -5.71 8.70
N CYS A 103 0.53 -6.77 7.90
CA CYS A 103 0.00 -6.67 6.54
C CYS A 103 -1.54 -6.77 6.50
N PRO A 104 -2.16 -6.38 5.38
CA PRO A 104 -3.59 -6.51 5.16
C PRO A 104 -4.12 -7.94 5.29
N GLY A 105 -5.42 -8.06 5.58
CA GLY A 105 -6.08 -9.35 5.83
C GLY A 105 -5.91 -10.34 4.68
N VAL A 106 -6.12 -9.89 3.44
CA VAL A 106 -5.90 -10.74 2.25
C VAL A 106 -4.45 -11.23 2.15
N MET A 107 -3.47 -10.39 2.47
CA MET A 107 -2.05 -10.78 2.42
C MET A 107 -1.72 -11.88 3.43
N LYS A 108 -2.44 -11.98 4.55
CA LYS A 108 -2.22 -13.04 5.56
C LYS A 108 -2.63 -14.45 5.08
N ARG A 109 -3.33 -14.57 3.94
CA ARG A 109 -3.72 -15.87 3.39
C ARG A 109 -2.50 -16.60 2.82
N ILE A 110 -2.32 -17.87 3.22
CA ILE A 110 -1.18 -18.70 2.80
C ILE A 110 -1.10 -18.81 1.27
N GLU A 111 -2.25 -18.87 0.60
CA GLU A 111 -2.37 -18.93 -0.85
C GLU A 111 -1.74 -17.72 -1.53
N ILE A 112 -1.91 -16.52 -0.94
CA ILE A 112 -1.30 -15.29 -1.46
C ILE A 112 0.21 -15.35 -1.30
N GLY A 113 0.72 -15.81 -0.15
CA GLY A 113 2.16 -15.99 0.06
C GLY A 113 2.82 -16.84 -1.04
N LYS A 114 2.16 -17.91 -1.49
CA LYS A 114 2.67 -18.77 -2.59
C LYS A 114 2.78 -18.03 -3.93
N LYS A 115 2.00 -16.97 -4.13
CA LYS A 115 1.93 -16.17 -5.36
C LYS A 115 2.77 -14.90 -5.34
N LEU A 116 3.38 -14.53 -4.22
CA LEU A 116 4.22 -13.33 -4.10
C LEU A 116 5.68 -13.60 -4.44
N LYS A 117 6.34 -12.60 -5.02
CA LYS A 117 7.80 -12.55 -5.15
C LYS A 117 8.44 -12.07 -3.84
N PRO A 118 9.60 -12.62 -3.45
CA PRO A 118 10.28 -12.25 -2.21
C PRO A 118 10.95 -10.87 -2.30
N ASN A 119 11.38 -10.36 -1.14
CA ASN A 119 12.19 -9.14 -0.99
C ASN A 119 11.54 -7.83 -1.47
N ILE A 120 10.22 -7.73 -1.38
CA ILE A 120 9.50 -6.49 -1.70
C ILE A 120 9.04 -5.86 -0.40
N VAL A 121 9.41 -4.59 -0.20
CA VAL A 121 8.95 -3.80 0.94
C VAL A 121 7.62 -3.14 0.58
N CYS A 122 6.63 -3.37 1.43
CA CYS A 122 5.29 -2.85 1.32
C CYS A 122 4.98 -1.98 2.54
N TYR A 123 4.07 -1.03 2.38
CA TYR A 123 3.65 -0.08 3.40
C TYR A 123 2.13 -0.10 3.51
N GLN A 124 1.60 -0.59 4.62
CA GLN A 124 0.20 -0.37 4.97
C GLN A 124 0.08 1.04 5.54
N LEU A 125 -0.74 1.87 4.91
CA LEU A 125 -0.98 3.24 5.36
C LEU A 125 -2.24 3.29 6.20
N GLU A 126 -2.14 4.00 7.32
CA GLU A 126 -3.23 4.29 8.22
C GLU A 126 -3.37 5.80 8.36
N PHE A 127 -4.55 6.32 8.02
CA PHE A 127 -4.90 7.73 8.18
C PHE A 127 -5.61 7.93 9.51
N LEU A 128 -5.06 8.83 10.31
CA LEU A 128 -5.43 9.07 11.70
C LEU A 128 -6.10 10.44 11.84
N GLU A 129 -7.01 10.57 12.80
CA GLU A 129 -7.61 11.88 13.12
C GLU A 129 -6.55 12.85 13.63
N THR A 130 -5.64 12.35 14.46
CA THR A 130 -4.50 13.08 15.03
C THR A 130 -3.30 12.14 15.18
N GLU A 131 -2.10 12.68 15.38
CA GLU A 131 -0.87 11.89 15.64
C GLU A 131 -0.99 10.99 16.89
N SER A 132 -1.81 11.38 17.86
CA SER A 132 -2.07 10.64 19.11
C SER A 132 -3.16 9.57 18.99
N SER A 133 -3.80 9.42 17.83
CA SER A 133 -4.85 8.41 17.66
C SER A 133 -4.27 7.00 17.67
N ASP A 134 -4.87 6.11 18.48
CA ASP A 134 -4.47 4.70 18.56
C ASP A 134 -4.80 3.94 17.27
N PHE A 135 -5.95 4.27 16.65
CA PHE A 135 -6.48 3.63 15.46
C PHE A 135 -6.84 4.65 14.37
N GLY A 136 -6.79 4.20 13.13
CA GLY A 136 -7.15 4.98 11.96
C GLY A 136 -7.90 4.19 10.90
N THR A 137 -8.05 4.84 9.75
CA THR A 137 -8.56 4.20 8.55
C THR A 137 -7.39 3.73 7.71
N SER A 138 -7.24 2.42 7.58
CA SER A 138 -6.25 1.82 6.70
C SER A 138 -6.85 1.35 5.39
N TYR A 139 -6.09 1.53 4.32
CA TYR A 139 -6.24 0.74 3.10
C TYR A 139 -5.14 -0.32 3.04
N ALA A 140 -5.31 -1.22 2.07
CA ALA A 140 -4.45 -2.35 1.78
C ALA A 140 -2.94 -2.02 1.87
N PHE A 141 -2.25 -1.67 0.78
CA PHE A 141 -0.85 -1.27 0.89
C PHE A 141 -0.33 -0.54 -0.35
N PHE A 142 0.79 0.15 -0.14
CA PHE A 142 1.63 0.75 -1.17
C PHE A 142 2.97 0.04 -1.26
N THR A 143 3.62 0.06 -2.42
CA THR A 143 5.01 -0.33 -2.58
C THR A 143 5.67 0.49 -3.69
N PHE A 144 6.99 0.68 -3.58
CA PHE A 144 7.75 1.41 -4.61
C PHE A 144 8.31 0.39 -5.61
N LEU A 145 7.74 0.38 -6.82
CA LEU A 145 8.10 -0.55 -7.89
C LEU A 145 8.35 0.24 -9.17
N ASN A 146 9.29 -0.21 -10.00
CA ASN A 146 9.53 0.37 -11.33
C ASN A 146 9.70 1.91 -11.38
N GLY A 147 10.18 2.52 -10.28
CA GLY A 147 10.43 3.96 -10.21
C GLY A 147 9.26 4.82 -9.73
N HIS A 148 8.13 4.22 -9.34
CA HIS A 148 6.99 4.95 -8.78
C HIS A 148 6.35 4.24 -7.59
N TRP A 149 5.46 4.94 -6.88
CA TRP A 149 4.64 4.35 -5.83
C TRP A 149 3.40 3.72 -6.45
N VAL A 150 3.07 2.50 -6.00
CA VAL A 150 1.97 1.70 -6.52
C VAL A 150 1.04 1.32 -5.38
N TYR A 151 -0.26 1.53 -5.56
CA TYR A 151 -1.31 1.16 -4.62
C TYR A 151 -1.95 -0.16 -5.03
N PHE A 152 -1.96 -1.14 -4.13
CA PHE A 152 -2.60 -2.44 -4.34
C PHE A 152 -3.83 -2.55 -3.44
N PRO A 153 -5.07 -2.48 -3.96
CA PRO A 153 -6.32 -2.52 -3.17
C PRO A 153 -6.67 -3.94 -2.69
N MET A 154 -5.76 -4.59 -1.97
CA MET A 154 -5.91 -5.94 -1.41
C MET A 154 -6.17 -5.88 0.10
N ASN A 155 -7.42 -5.67 0.51
CA ASN A 155 -7.81 -5.56 1.94
C ASN A 155 -8.44 -6.86 2.46
#